data_AF-A0A852J6N3-F1
#
_entry.id   AF-A0A852J6N3-F1
#
_cell.length_a   1.000
_cell.length_b   1.000
_cell.length_c   1.000
_cell.angle_alpha   90.00
_cell.angle_beta   90.00
_cell.angle_gamma   90.00
#
_symmetry.space_group_name_H-M   'P 1'
#
loop_
_entity.id
_entity.type
_entity.pdbx_description
1 polymer ?
#
loop_
_entity_poly.entity_id
_entity_poly.type
_entity_poly.pdbx_seq_one_letter_code
_entity_poly.pdbx_strand_id
1 'polypeptide(L)'
;SGVKMRRTAPRGTLRKIIKKEKPQLRLAANTDLLVRKEGRDGRRVHLSFLLFLHRLAEEAKTNAILNRSKIIKPDHAIAAAKVI
;
A
#
# COMPACT_ATOMS: atom_id res chain seq x y z
N SER A 1 -15.17 -11.69 16.59
CA SER A 1 -14.83 -10.27 16.81
C SER A 1 -14.11 -9.74 15.58
N GLY A 2 -14.83 -9.04 14.68
CA GLY A 2 -14.22 -8.51 13.45
C GLY A 2 -13.32 -7.31 13.75
N VAL A 3 -12.05 -7.38 13.35
CA VAL A 3 -11.11 -6.25 13.44
C VAL A 3 -11.68 -5.11 12.61
N LYS A 4 -12.10 -4.02 13.27
CA LYS A 4 -12.55 -2.79 12.61
C LYS A 4 -11.33 -2.14 11.95
N MET A 5 -11.08 -2.48 10.68
CA MET A 5 -9.98 -1.87 9.92
C MET A 5 -10.20 -0.37 9.82
N ARG A 6 -9.29 0.43 10.38
CA ARG A 6 -9.26 1.88 10.18
C ARG A 6 -8.91 2.15 8.71
N ARG A 7 -9.91 2.46 7.90
CA ARG A 7 -9.77 2.79 6.46
C ARG A 7 -9.33 4.24 6.21
N THR A 8 -9.04 5.01 7.25
CA THR A 8 -8.59 6.40 7.12
C THR A 8 -7.13 6.44 6.69
N ALA A 9 -6.85 7.00 5.51
CA ALA A 9 -5.50 7.17 5.01
C ALA A 9 -4.70 8.15 5.91
N PRO A 10 -3.47 7.83 6.32
CA PRO A 10 -2.64 8.72 7.11
C PRO A 10 -2.02 9.82 6.23
N ARG A 11 -2.82 10.81 5.85
CA ARG A 11 -2.48 11.91 4.94
C ARG A 11 -1.19 12.64 5.31
N GLY A 12 -1.05 13.02 6.58
CA GLY A 12 0.12 13.74 7.09
C GLY A 12 1.40 12.93 6.95
N THR A 13 1.33 11.61 7.22
CA THR A 13 2.45 10.68 7.06
C THR A 13 2.82 10.50 5.60
N LEU A 14 1.84 10.32 4.71
CA LEU A 14 2.08 10.20 3.27
C LEU A 14 2.77 11.45 2.71
N ARG A 15 2.30 12.66 3.08
CA ARG A 15 2.93 13.92 2.68
C ARG A 15 4.38 14.03 3.18
N LYS A 16 4.64 13.62 4.43
CA LYS A 16 6.00 13.61 5.00
C LYS A 16 6.94 12.65 4.26
N ILE A 17 6.50 11.43 3.96
CA ILE A 17 7.31 10.43 3.23
C ILE A 17 7.63 10.95 1.82
N ILE A 18 6.63 11.46 1.09
CA ILE A 18 6.84 11.98 -0.27
C ILE A 18 7.78 13.18 -0.26
N LYS A 19 7.66 14.08 0.74
CA LYS A 19 8.55 15.23 0.88
C LYS A 19 9.99 14.83 1.24
N LYS A 20 10.15 13.76 2.03
CA LYS A 20 11.47 13.20 2.37
C LYS A 20 12.17 12.62 1.14
N GLU A 21 11.45 11.82 0.35
CA GLU A 21 12.00 11.20 -0.86
C GLU A 21 12.17 12.19 -2.02
N LYS A 22 11.25 13.15 -2.16
CA LYS A 22 11.28 14.18 -3.21
C LYS A 22 10.96 15.56 -2.63
N PRO A 23 11.96 16.27 -2.10
CA PRO A 23 11.75 17.58 -1.46
C PRO A 23 11.23 18.65 -2.42
N GLN A 24 11.50 18.53 -3.71
CA GLN A 24 11.05 19.49 -4.72
C GLN A 24 9.61 19.22 -5.22
N LEU A 25 9.02 18.07 -4.91
CA LEU A 25 7.69 17.70 -5.40
C LEU A 25 6.60 18.41 -4.58
N ARG A 26 5.80 19.25 -5.24
CA ARG A 26 4.62 19.92 -4.62
C ARG A 26 3.37 19.09 -4.86
N LEU A 27 2.77 18.56 -3.80
CA LEU A 27 1.51 17.80 -3.85
C LEU A 27 0.32 18.77 -3.79
N ALA A 28 -0.52 18.75 -4.83
CA ALA A 28 -1.75 19.55 -4.86
C ALA A 28 -2.75 19.12 -3.76
N ALA A 29 -3.75 19.95 -3.49
CA ALA A 29 -4.78 19.64 -2.50
C ALA A 29 -5.51 18.35 -2.91
N ASN A 30 -5.70 17.43 -1.95
CA ASN A 30 -6.37 16.15 -2.13
C ASN A 30 -5.69 15.10 -3.04
N THR A 31 -4.52 15.35 -3.64
CA THR A 31 -3.78 14.27 -4.35
C THR A 31 -3.33 13.12 -3.43
N ASP A 32 -3.29 13.38 -2.12
CA ASP A 32 -3.05 12.40 -1.07
C ASP A 32 -4.28 11.55 -0.72
N LEU A 33 -5.48 11.93 -1.20
CA LEU A 33 -6.77 11.35 -0.81
C LEU A 33 -7.79 11.08 -1.92
N LEU A 34 -7.60 11.53 -3.17
CA LEU A 34 -8.65 11.49 -4.20
C LEU A 34 -9.01 10.07 -4.63
N VAL A 35 -9.88 9.46 -3.83
CA VAL A 35 -10.83 8.41 -4.15
C VAL A 35 -12.20 9.09 -4.12
N ARG A 36 -12.45 10.00 -5.07
CA ARG A 36 -13.80 10.49 -5.34
C ARG A 36 -14.14 10.10 -6.78
N LYS A 37 -15.33 9.51 -6.92
CA LYS A 37 -15.97 8.96 -8.12
C LYS A 37 -15.45 9.51 -9.46
N GLU A 38 -15.27 8.57 -10.39
CA GLU A 38 -15.16 8.73 -11.85
C GLU A 38 -13.94 9.48 -12.43
N GLY A 39 -13.35 8.86 -13.45
CA GLY A 39 -12.70 9.57 -14.54
C GLY A 39 -11.22 9.95 -14.36
N ARG A 40 -10.38 9.19 -15.08
CA ARG A 40 -9.13 9.63 -15.77
C ARG A 40 -8.04 10.35 -14.97
N ASP A 41 -6.95 9.61 -14.74
CA ASP A 41 -5.55 10.04 -14.84
C ASP A 41 -4.99 11.10 -13.87
N GLY A 42 -5.30 10.96 -12.58
CA GLY A 42 -4.52 11.55 -11.49
C GLY A 42 -3.69 10.50 -10.75
N ARG A 43 -2.35 10.56 -10.83
CA ARG A 43 -1.42 9.59 -10.20
C ARG A 43 -1.68 9.41 -8.69
N ARG A 44 -1.99 8.18 -8.29
CA ARG A 44 -2.66 7.82 -7.03
C ARG A 44 -1.69 7.29 -5.97
N VAL A 45 -1.04 8.12 -5.15
CA VAL A 45 -0.03 7.59 -4.19
C VAL A 45 -0.65 6.65 -3.12
N HIS A 46 -1.81 7.00 -2.56
CA HIS A 46 -2.46 6.14 -1.56
C HIS A 46 -3.07 4.87 -2.16
N LEU A 47 -3.74 4.97 -3.32
CA LEU A 47 -4.27 3.77 -3.98
C LEU A 47 -3.16 2.87 -4.48
N SER A 48 -2.09 3.42 -5.07
CA SER A 48 -0.92 2.63 -5.46
C SER A 48 -0.31 1.91 -4.27
N PHE A 49 -0.25 2.55 -3.09
CA PHE A 49 0.20 1.89 -1.87
C PHE A 49 -0.77 0.78 -1.41
N LEU A 50 -2.08 1.00 -1.44
CA LEU A 50 -3.06 -0.04 -1.10
C LEU A 50 -3.01 -1.22 -2.08
N LEU A 51 -2.87 -0.95 -3.38
CA LEU A 51 -2.73 -1.97 -4.42
C LEU A 51 -1.41 -2.73 -4.27
N PHE A 52 -0.32 -2.03 -3.91
CA PHE A 52 0.96 -2.65 -3.57
C PHE A 52 0.81 -3.59 -2.37
N LEU A 53 0.21 -3.13 -1.27
CA LEU A 53 -0.03 -3.96 -0.09
C LEU A 53 -0.92 -5.17 -0.40
N HIS A 54 -1.94 -5.00 -1.25
CA HIS A 54 -2.79 -6.12 -1.68
C HIS A 54 -1.99 -7.15 -2.48
N ARG A 55 -1.19 -6.72 -3.45
CA ARG A 55 -0.34 -7.63 -4.24
C ARG A 55 0.69 -8.32 -3.36
N LEU A 56 1.33 -7.58 -2.46
CA LEU A 56 2.29 -8.12 -1.49
C LEU A 56 1.63 -9.16 -0.57
N ALA A 57 0.40 -8.90 -0.10
CA ALA A 57 -0.32 -9.83 0.76
C ALA A 57 -0.72 -11.11 0.02
N GLU A 58 -1.21 -11.01 -1.22
CA GLU A 58 -1.53 -12.17 -2.05
C GLU A 58 -0.27 -13.00 -2.36
N GLU A 59 0.82 -12.35 -2.76
CA GLU A 59 2.10 -13.01 -3.04
C GLU A 59 2.69 -13.68 -1.79
N ALA A 60 2.65 -13.01 -0.63
CA ALA A 60 3.11 -13.58 0.64
C ALA A 60 2.23 -14.76 1.10
N LYS A 61 0.93 -14.72 0.82
CA LYS A 61 0.00 -15.81 1.10
C LYS A 61 0.27 -17.02 0.20
N THR A 62 0.50 -16.80 -1.09
CA THR A 62 0.92 -17.86 -2.04
C THR A 62 2.21 -18.53 -1.56
N ASN A 63 3.21 -17.73 -1.17
CA ASN A 63 4.47 -18.24 -0.65
C ASN A 63 4.30 -19.00 0.68
N ALA A 64 3.38 -18.59 1.54
CA ALA A 64 3.06 -19.33 2.77
C ALA A 64 2.39 -20.67 2.47
N ILE A 65 1.46 -20.71 1.51
CA ILE A 65 0.77 -21.94 1.07
C ILE A 65 1.77 -22.93 0.45
N LEU A 66 2.66 -22.45 -0.43
CA LEU A 66 3.72 -23.26 -1.04
C LEU A 66 4.65 -23.87 0.02
N ASN A 67 5.00 -23.11 1.05
CA ASN A 67 5.80 -23.58 2.19
C ASN A 67 4.99 -24.37 3.25
N ARG A 68 3.74 -24.77 2.95
CA ARG A 68 2.83 -25.48 3.87
C ARG A 68 2.68 -24.80 5.24
N SER A 69 2.79 -23.48 5.26
CA SER A 69 2.73 -22.68 6.48
C SER A 69 1.33 -22.15 6.71
N LYS A 70 0.81 -22.34 7.93
CA LYS A 70 -0.51 -21.81 8.33
C LYS A 70 -0.49 -20.31 8.64
N ILE A 71 0.69 -19.69 8.73
CA ILE A 71 0.89 -18.27 9.04
C ILE A 71 1.84 -17.62 8.03
N ILE A 72 1.63 -16.33 7.75
CA ILE A 72 2.58 -15.53 6.97
C ILE A 72 3.75 -15.20 7.88
N LYS A 73 4.92 -15.78 7.59
CA LYS A 73 6.19 -15.51 8.27
C LYS A 73 6.92 -14.36 7.58
N PRO A 74 7.88 -13.70 8.27
CA PRO A 74 8.71 -12.67 7.66
C PRO A 74 9.38 -13.13 6.36
N ASP A 75 9.84 -14.38 6.30
CA ASP A 75 10.50 -14.92 5.10
C ASP A 75 9.59 -14.92 3.86
N HIS A 76 8.29 -15.25 4.04
CA HIS A 76 7.32 -15.23 2.95
C HIS A 76 7.04 -13.80 2.47
N ALA A 77 7.01 -12.84 3.39
CA ALA A 77 6.83 -11.43 3.09
C ALA A 77 8.06 -10.81 2.41
N ILE A 78 9.28 -11.20 2.83
CA ILE A 78 10.53 -10.77 2.21
C ILE A 78 10.65 -11.34 0.80
N ALA A 79 10.30 -12.62 0.60
CA ALA A 79 10.28 -13.23 -0.72
C ALA A 79 9.29 -12.51 -1.65
N ALA A 80 8.07 -12.26 -1.16
CA ALA A 80 7.05 -11.53 -1.90
C ALA A 80 7.45 -10.08 -2.22
N ALA A 81 8.11 -9.38 -1.28
CA ALA A 81 8.56 -8.00 -1.48
C ALA A 81 9.69 -7.85 -2.51
N LYS A 82 10.40 -8.93 -2.85
CA LYS A 82 11.39 -8.92 -3.94
C LYS A 82 10.76 -9.08 -5.32
N VAL A 83 9.53 -9.59 -5.39
CA VAL A 83 8.80 -9.88 -6.64
C VAL A 83 7.94 -8.68 -7.07
N ILE A 84 7.42 -7.92 -6.11
CA ILE A 84 6.56 -6.73 -6.33
C ILE A 84 7.39 -5.45 -6.34
#